data_AF-A0A955EYT4-F1
#
_entry.id   AF-A0A955EYT4-F1
#
_cell.length_a   1.000
_cell.length_b   1.000
_cell.length_c   1.000
_cell.angle_alpha   90.00
_cell.angle_beta   90.00
_cell.angle_gamma   90.00
#
_symmetry.space_group_name_H-M   'P 1'
#
loop_
_entity.id
_entity.type
_entity.pdbx_description
1 polymer ?
#
loop_
_entity_poly.entity_id
_entity_poly.type
_entity_poly.pdbx_seq_one_letter_code
_entity_poly.pdbx_strand_id
1 'polypeptide(L)'
;PDHPTLSLGLGKLDGSTQGLARRILTMRRESDPPWDLRDDPANRRFLDRMTDRGADMSVLLDGIVRRIQARDGAMVELRLESDPIEILQIGARFKTCLSPLDSNFFSTIAIAADVNKSVIIARDAEGRIVGRCVIALTDAGGLLTFHAYCDQDTLDFERLAGEFAAELALRMNVALVPQGTVSCLVAPEWYDDGPVDLTKIRAQLEQIRPFLPALTPEALFEEVRVLLTDGRAHGVHSTHLVALLDFEELDHRPDLVRAIIDRLPPVPELDLGHQIRVARLMGLAGLAGMARQILSSLARPRSRRRLGRSQRHQLARAMIDLGMSHRALAALQKNQDGD
;
A
#
# COMPACT_ATOMS: atom_id res chain seq x y z
N PRO A 1 -6.77 -0.43 30.89
CA PRO A 1 -7.30 0.96 30.99
C PRO A 1 -6.38 1.94 31.74
N ASP A 2 -5.38 1.47 32.51
CA ASP A 2 -4.51 2.34 33.30
C ASP A 2 -3.26 2.83 32.56
N HIS A 3 -3.43 3.32 31.33
CA HIS A 3 -2.40 4.13 30.67
C HIS A 3 -2.86 5.58 30.63
N PRO A 4 -2.44 6.44 31.59
CA PRO A 4 -2.88 7.83 31.68
C PRO A 4 -2.66 8.61 30.37
N THR A 5 -1.56 8.30 29.68
CA THR A 5 -1.20 8.91 28.39
C THR A 5 -2.18 8.53 27.28
N LEU A 6 -2.64 7.28 27.23
CA LEU A 6 -3.60 6.82 26.23
C LEU A 6 -4.95 7.53 26.40
N SER A 7 -5.47 7.61 27.62
CA SER A 7 -6.73 8.30 27.91
C SER A 7 -6.67 9.79 27.54
N LEU A 8 -5.56 10.47 27.86
CA LEU A 8 -5.34 11.86 27.47
C LEU A 8 -5.25 12.03 25.94
N GLY A 9 -4.57 11.11 25.26
CA GLY A 9 -4.47 11.12 23.80
C GLY A 9 -5.82 10.96 23.12
N LEU A 10 -6.62 9.99 23.56
CA LEU A 10 -7.98 9.78 23.07
C LEU A 10 -8.88 11.01 23.30
N GLY A 11 -8.62 11.78 24.37
CA GLY A 11 -9.29 13.04 24.66
C GLY A 11 -9.00 14.16 23.66
N LYS A 12 -7.87 14.11 22.95
CA LYS A 12 -7.41 15.14 22.00
C LYS A 12 -7.78 14.87 20.53
N LEU A 13 -8.28 13.68 20.23
CA LEU A 13 -8.72 13.33 18.88
C LEU A 13 -9.95 14.15 18.47
N ASP A 14 -10.14 14.38 17.18
CA ASP A 14 -11.37 15.01 16.67
C ASP A 14 -12.60 14.15 17.02
N GLY A 15 -13.79 14.75 16.96
CA GLY A 15 -15.02 14.10 17.41
C GLY A 15 -15.36 12.80 16.67
N SER A 16 -15.03 12.69 15.37
CA SER A 16 -15.30 11.49 14.58
C SER A 16 -14.31 10.37 14.89
N THR A 17 -13.02 10.69 14.95
CA THR A 17 -11.95 9.76 15.31
C THR A 17 -12.08 9.29 16.76
N GLN A 18 -12.41 10.19 17.68
CA GLN A 18 -12.69 9.85 19.08
C GLN A 18 -13.90 8.91 19.22
N GLY A 19 -14.98 9.16 18.45
CA GLY A 19 -16.15 8.29 18.43
C GLY A 19 -15.81 6.87 17.97
N LEU A 20 -15.01 6.75 16.92
CA LEU A 20 -14.52 5.48 16.40
C LEU A 20 -13.62 4.75 17.41
N ALA A 21 -12.69 5.47 18.05
CA ALA A 21 -11.84 4.90 19.09
C ALA A 21 -12.65 4.35 20.28
N ARG A 22 -13.69 5.08 20.72
CA ARG A 22 -14.61 4.59 21.77
C ARG A 22 -15.33 3.32 21.33
N ARG A 23 -15.84 3.25 20.09
CA ARG A 23 -16.49 2.06 19.54
C ARG A 23 -15.57 0.84 19.62
N ILE A 24 -14.31 0.98 19.19
CA ILE A 24 -13.33 -0.12 19.21
C ILE A 24 -13.00 -0.56 20.63
N LEU A 25 -12.78 0.38 21.56
CA LEU A 25 -12.47 0.05 22.95
C LEU A 25 -13.67 -0.57 23.69
N THR A 26 -14.88 -0.14 23.37
CA THR A 26 -16.12 -0.75 23.87
C THR A 26 -16.26 -2.18 23.38
N MET A 27 -16.06 -2.43 22.08
CA MET A 27 -16.04 -3.78 21.51
C MET A 27 -15.03 -4.68 22.23
N ARG A 28 -13.78 -4.21 22.39
CA ARG A 28 -12.74 -4.95 23.13
C ARG A 28 -13.12 -5.27 24.58
N ARG A 29 -13.91 -4.41 25.23
CA ARG A 29 -14.35 -4.60 26.62
C ARG A 29 -15.50 -5.60 26.72
N GLU A 30 -16.36 -5.64 25.71
CA GLU A 30 -17.67 -6.31 25.77
C GLU A 30 -17.68 -7.66 25.04
N SER A 31 -16.68 -7.97 24.23
CA SER A 31 -16.57 -9.24 23.50
C SER A 31 -15.18 -9.86 23.60
N ASP A 32 -15.12 -11.17 23.32
CA ASP A 32 -13.88 -11.86 23.01
C ASP A 32 -13.39 -11.48 21.59
N PRO A 33 -12.11 -11.72 21.26
CA PRO A 33 -11.59 -11.56 19.90
C PRO A 33 -12.39 -12.37 18.85
N PRO A 34 -12.37 -11.95 17.57
CA PRO A 34 -11.60 -10.83 17.02
C PRO A 34 -12.22 -9.47 17.32
N TRP A 35 -11.38 -8.48 17.66
CA TRP A 35 -11.78 -7.10 17.94
C TRP A 35 -11.57 -6.18 16.74
N ASP A 36 -12.14 -6.55 15.60
CA ASP A 36 -12.07 -5.76 14.37
C ASP A 36 -13.46 -5.30 13.90
N LEU A 37 -13.47 -4.44 12.89
CA LEU A 37 -14.70 -3.89 12.32
C LEU A 37 -15.03 -4.51 10.95
N ARG A 38 -14.74 -5.81 10.73
CA ARG A 38 -14.95 -6.47 9.42
C ARG A 38 -16.40 -6.41 8.90
N ASP A 39 -17.37 -6.29 9.81
CA ASP A 39 -18.79 -6.15 9.49
C ASP A 39 -19.25 -4.73 9.18
N ASP A 40 -18.38 -3.73 9.36
CA ASP A 40 -18.71 -2.36 8.95
C ASP A 40 -18.93 -2.28 7.44
N PRO A 41 -19.98 -1.59 6.94
CA PRO A 41 -20.27 -1.55 5.51
C PRO A 41 -19.11 -1.08 4.62
N ALA A 42 -18.24 -0.19 5.11
CA ALA A 42 -17.07 0.24 4.33
C ALA A 42 -16.00 -0.85 4.23
N ASN A 43 -15.73 -1.53 5.34
CA ASN A 43 -14.81 -2.67 5.40
C ASN A 43 -15.32 -3.84 4.57
N ARG A 44 -16.60 -4.23 4.71
CA ARG A 44 -17.20 -5.31 3.93
C ARG A 44 -17.09 -5.08 2.42
N ARG A 45 -17.40 -3.86 1.95
CA ARG A 45 -17.21 -3.50 0.53
C ARG A 45 -15.76 -3.63 0.09
N PHE A 46 -14.78 -3.36 0.95
CA PHE A 46 -13.37 -3.54 0.62
C PHE A 46 -13.00 -5.02 0.55
N LEU A 47 -13.44 -5.82 1.53
CA LEU A 47 -13.23 -7.26 1.57
C LEU A 47 -13.81 -7.95 0.33
N ASP A 48 -15.07 -7.65 -0.02
CA ASP A 48 -15.74 -8.20 -1.21
C ASP A 48 -14.92 -7.93 -2.48
N ARG A 49 -14.44 -6.68 -2.64
CA ARG A 49 -13.59 -6.31 -3.80
C ARG A 49 -12.26 -7.05 -3.84
N MET A 50 -11.65 -7.33 -2.69
CA MET A 50 -10.38 -8.07 -2.65
C MET A 50 -10.60 -9.55 -2.92
N THR A 51 -11.68 -10.13 -2.39
CA THR A 51 -12.09 -11.50 -2.69
C THR A 51 -12.45 -11.69 -4.17
N ASP A 52 -13.13 -10.72 -4.80
CA ASP A 52 -13.41 -10.74 -6.24
C ASP A 52 -12.14 -10.75 -7.11
N ARG A 53 -11.02 -10.26 -6.56
CA ARG A 53 -9.69 -10.31 -7.19
C ARG A 53 -8.90 -11.58 -6.85
N GLY A 54 -9.49 -12.49 -6.09
CA GLY A 54 -8.88 -13.76 -5.69
C GLY A 54 -8.00 -13.67 -4.44
N ALA A 55 -8.05 -12.58 -3.67
CA ALA A 55 -7.31 -12.47 -2.41
C ALA A 55 -8.03 -13.25 -1.29
N ASP A 56 -7.27 -14.03 -0.52
CA ASP A 56 -7.76 -14.66 0.71
C ASP A 56 -7.58 -13.71 1.89
N MET A 57 -8.63 -12.93 2.17
CA MET A 57 -8.62 -11.94 3.23
C MET A 57 -8.65 -12.53 4.64
N SER A 58 -9.00 -13.82 4.80
CA SER A 58 -9.00 -14.47 6.12
C SER A 58 -7.59 -14.52 6.72
N VAL A 59 -6.57 -14.64 5.87
CA VAL A 59 -5.15 -14.66 6.28
C VAL A 59 -4.72 -13.34 6.94
N LEU A 60 -5.19 -12.18 6.45
CA LEU A 60 -4.90 -10.88 7.07
C LEU A 60 -5.70 -10.66 8.35
N LEU A 61 -6.97 -11.06 8.35
CA LEU A 61 -7.92 -10.80 9.43
C LEU A 61 -7.70 -11.71 10.64
N ASP A 62 -7.44 -12.99 10.38
CA ASP A 62 -7.29 -14.01 11.42
C ASP A 62 -5.80 -14.23 11.76
N GLY A 63 -4.90 -13.77 10.87
CA GLY A 63 -3.48 -13.69 11.08
C GLY A 63 -2.73 -15.01 10.85
N ILE A 64 -1.40 -14.88 10.76
CA ILE A 64 -0.47 -16.01 10.81
C ILE A 64 0.50 -15.80 11.95
N VAL A 65 0.99 -16.90 12.52
CA VAL A 65 2.02 -16.88 13.56
C VAL A 65 3.25 -17.59 13.03
N ARG A 66 4.41 -16.99 13.21
CA ARG A 66 5.69 -17.58 12.82
C ARG A 66 6.71 -17.41 13.94
N ARG A 67 7.33 -18.50 14.34
CA ARG A 67 8.47 -18.48 15.26
C ARG A 67 9.75 -18.60 14.46
N ILE A 68 10.65 -17.62 14.60
CA ILE A 68 11.88 -17.51 13.82
C ILE A 68 13.03 -17.29 14.79
N GLN A 69 14.18 -17.87 14.46
CA GLN A 69 15.43 -17.54 15.11
C GLN A 69 16.00 -16.25 14.52
N ALA A 70 16.20 -15.24 15.36
CA ALA A 70 16.88 -14.00 15.00
C ALA A 70 18.38 -14.22 14.75
N ARG A 71 19.07 -13.18 14.28
CA ARG A 71 20.50 -13.28 13.93
C ARG A 71 21.38 -13.60 15.13
N ASP A 72 21.02 -13.12 16.32
CA ASP A 72 21.70 -13.39 17.58
C ASP A 72 21.34 -14.77 18.19
N GLY A 73 20.51 -15.56 17.51
CA GLY A 73 20.08 -16.87 17.98
C GLY A 73 18.84 -16.84 18.87
N ALA A 74 18.31 -15.67 19.24
CA ALA A 74 17.10 -15.56 20.04
C ALA A 74 15.86 -16.03 19.24
N MET A 75 14.91 -16.67 19.92
CA MET A 75 13.63 -17.02 19.31
C MET A 75 12.66 -15.85 19.44
N VAL A 76 12.07 -15.44 18.32
CA VAL A 76 11.00 -14.44 18.29
C VAL A 76 9.76 -14.98 17.61
N GLU A 77 8.60 -14.57 18.11
CA GLU A 77 7.30 -14.85 17.52
C GLU A 77 6.81 -13.62 16.77
N LEU A 78 6.64 -13.75 15.45
CA LEU A 78 6.01 -12.75 14.60
C LEU A 78 4.53 -13.12 14.41
N ARG A 79 3.66 -12.12 14.55
CA ARG A 79 2.22 -12.23 14.27
C ARG A 79 1.64 -10.88 13.86
N LEU A 80 0.42 -10.88 13.33
CA LEU A 80 -0.37 -9.67 13.22
C LEU A 80 -0.98 -9.32 14.59
N GLU A 81 -0.90 -8.07 15.01
CA GLU A 81 -1.53 -7.60 16.25
C GLU A 81 -3.00 -7.27 16.00
N SER A 82 -3.87 -7.76 16.88
CA SER A 82 -5.31 -7.59 16.82
C SER A 82 -5.89 -6.97 18.09
N ASP A 83 -5.10 -6.84 19.16
CA ASP A 83 -5.51 -6.12 20.37
C ASP A 83 -5.50 -4.60 20.13
N PRO A 84 -6.66 -3.92 20.18
CA PRO A 84 -6.70 -2.48 19.97
C PRO A 84 -5.84 -1.71 20.97
N ILE A 85 -5.72 -2.13 22.23
CA ILE A 85 -4.89 -1.43 23.21
C ILE A 85 -3.41 -1.50 22.80
N GLU A 86 -2.95 -2.63 22.29
CA GLU A 86 -1.57 -2.79 21.82
C GLU A 86 -1.34 -1.96 20.54
N ILE A 87 -2.29 -1.97 19.60
CA ILE A 87 -2.24 -1.14 18.38
C ILE A 87 -2.17 0.36 18.72
N LEU A 88 -2.98 0.83 19.68
CA LEU A 88 -2.98 2.24 20.10
C LEU A 88 -1.69 2.66 20.83
N GLN A 89 -0.87 1.68 21.26
CA GLN A 89 0.39 1.94 21.96
C GLN A 89 1.64 1.75 21.10
N ILE A 90 1.49 1.36 19.83
CA ILE A 90 2.64 1.12 18.93
C ILE A 90 3.54 2.34 18.76
N GLY A 91 2.98 3.55 18.89
CA GLY A 91 3.76 4.78 18.81
C GLY A 91 4.63 4.98 20.05
N ALA A 92 4.02 4.82 21.22
CA ALA A 92 4.66 5.07 22.51
C ALA A 92 5.81 4.08 22.79
N ARG A 93 5.64 2.81 22.42
CA ARG A 93 6.69 1.79 22.60
C ARG A 93 7.98 2.15 21.86
N PHE A 94 7.85 2.62 20.61
CA PHE A 94 8.97 2.89 19.73
C PHE A 94 9.27 4.39 19.55
N LYS A 95 8.71 5.25 20.41
CA LYS A 95 8.92 6.70 20.46
C LYS A 95 8.73 7.39 19.09
N THR A 96 7.63 7.08 18.43
CA THR A 96 7.30 7.63 17.11
C THR A 96 6.13 8.62 17.18
N CYS A 97 5.89 9.35 16.09
CA CYS A 97 4.79 10.32 15.95
C CYS A 97 3.38 9.71 16.12
N LEU A 98 3.27 8.38 16.20
CA LEU A 98 2.03 7.65 16.46
C LEU A 98 1.69 7.56 17.96
N SER A 99 2.48 8.14 18.86
CA SER A 99 2.22 8.08 20.31
C SER A 99 0.96 8.86 20.69
N PRO A 100 0.22 8.50 21.76
CA PRO A 100 -1.07 9.11 22.14
C PRO A 100 -1.12 10.64 22.18
N LEU A 101 -0.02 11.34 22.44
CA LEU A 101 0.03 12.80 22.56
C LEU A 101 0.73 13.50 21.39
N ASP A 102 1.15 12.74 20.37
CA ASP A 102 1.82 13.25 19.17
C ASP A 102 0.84 13.46 18.02
N SER A 103 1.30 14.18 16.99
CA SER A 103 0.45 14.70 15.90
C SER A 103 -0.26 13.63 15.09
N ASN A 104 0.30 12.42 14.98
CA ASN A 104 -0.19 11.37 14.10
C ASN A 104 -0.87 10.22 14.88
N PHE A 105 -1.23 10.43 16.15
CA PHE A 105 -1.90 9.42 16.96
C PHE A 105 -3.20 8.90 16.33
N PHE A 106 -3.97 9.77 15.68
CA PHE A 106 -5.21 9.41 14.98
C PHE A 106 -5.03 8.24 14.01
N SER A 107 -3.84 8.11 13.43
CA SER A 107 -3.48 7.05 12.48
C SER A 107 -3.54 5.65 13.10
N THR A 108 -3.29 5.53 14.41
CA THR A 108 -3.43 4.26 15.14
C THR A 108 -4.89 3.80 15.22
N ILE A 109 -5.85 4.74 15.19
CA ILE A 109 -7.28 4.42 15.10
C ILE A 109 -7.60 3.80 13.75
N ALA A 110 -7.05 4.37 12.67
CA ALA A 110 -7.21 3.82 11.32
C ALA A 110 -6.62 2.41 11.18
N ILE A 111 -5.45 2.15 11.79
CA ILE A 111 -4.86 0.79 11.83
C ILE A 111 -5.79 -0.20 12.54
N ALA A 112 -6.43 0.20 13.64
CA ALA A 112 -7.33 -0.68 14.38
C ALA A 112 -8.71 -0.84 13.72
N ALA A 113 -9.16 0.16 12.95
CA ALA A 113 -10.51 0.22 12.39
C ALA A 113 -10.61 -0.35 10.97
N ASP A 114 -9.63 -0.04 10.13
CA ASP A 114 -9.70 -0.33 8.69
C ASP A 114 -9.07 -1.69 8.40
N VAL A 115 -9.86 -2.61 7.85
CA VAL A 115 -9.41 -3.99 7.55
C VAL A 115 -8.30 -4.08 6.49
N ASN A 116 -7.97 -2.97 5.82
CA ASN A 116 -6.85 -2.91 4.89
C ASN A 116 -5.53 -2.51 5.55
N LYS A 117 -5.46 -2.37 6.88
CA LYS A 117 -4.25 -2.02 7.63
C LYS A 117 -4.05 -3.04 8.74
N SER A 118 -2.79 -3.33 9.05
CA SER A 118 -2.43 -4.20 10.18
C SER A 118 -1.01 -3.87 10.66
N VAL A 119 -0.60 -4.50 11.76
CA VAL A 119 0.74 -4.35 12.33
C VAL A 119 1.33 -5.72 12.56
N ILE A 120 2.46 -6.00 11.91
CA ILE A 120 3.33 -7.10 12.29
C ILE A 120 3.99 -6.71 13.60
N ILE A 121 3.92 -7.57 14.60
CA ILE A 121 4.66 -7.43 15.86
C ILE A 121 5.60 -8.62 16.05
N ALA A 122 6.79 -8.37 16.60
CA ALA A 122 7.67 -9.40 17.11
C ALA A 122 7.61 -9.42 18.64
N ARG A 123 7.42 -10.61 19.22
CA ARG A 123 7.51 -10.85 20.66
C ARG A 123 8.71 -11.73 20.99
N ASP A 124 9.42 -11.40 22.06
CA ASP A 124 10.50 -12.24 22.61
C ASP A 124 9.95 -13.41 23.44
N ALA A 125 10.85 -14.21 24.01
CA ALA A 125 10.48 -15.37 24.83
C ALA A 125 9.69 -15.01 26.11
N GLU A 126 9.82 -13.77 26.60
CA GLU A 126 9.03 -13.25 27.73
C GLU A 126 7.69 -12.64 27.29
N GLY A 127 7.37 -12.69 25.98
CA GLY A 127 6.15 -12.15 25.41
C GLY A 127 6.15 -10.63 25.25
N ARG A 128 7.30 -9.96 25.46
CA ARG A 128 7.42 -8.51 25.28
C ARG A 128 7.50 -8.19 23.79
N ILE A 129 6.79 -7.15 23.35
CA ILE A 129 6.92 -6.65 21.98
C ILE A 129 8.28 -5.99 21.82
N VAL A 130 9.10 -6.50 20.91
CA VAL A 130 10.47 -6.01 20.61
C VAL A 130 10.60 -5.38 19.23
N GLY A 131 9.61 -5.56 18.35
CA GLY A 131 9.58 -4.92 17.04
C GLY A 131 8.17 -4.76 16.50
N ARG A 132 7.98 -3.79 15.59
CA ARG A 132 6.73 -3.58 14.86
C ARG A 132 6.93 -3.08 13.43
N CYS A 133 6.06 -3.49 12.53
CA CYS A 133 6.01 -2.99 11.15
C CYS A 133 4.55 -2.85 10.74
N VAL A 134 4.13 -1.64 10.32
CA VAL A 134 2.80 -1.46 9.74
C VAL A 134 2.80 -2.06 8.34
N ILE A 135 1.70 -2.70 7.98
CA ILE A 135 1.42 -3.17 6.63
C ILE A 135 0.05 -2.68 6.19
N ALA A 136 -0.14 -2.53 4.88
CA ALA A 136 -1.43 -2.14 4.35
C ALA A 136 -1.69 -2.75 2.97
N LEU A 137 -2.95 -3.03 2.67
CA LEU A 137 -3.38 -3.34 1.31
C LEU A 137 -3.75 -2.05 0.58
N THR A 138 -3.21 -1.94 -0.63
CA THR A 138 -3.58 -0.90 -1.57
C THR A 138 -4.97 -1.12 -2.14
N ASP A 139 -5.56 -0.07 -2.69
CA ASP A 139 -6.85 -0.11 -3.38
C ASP A 139 -6.83 -1.05 -4.60
N ALA A 140 -5.65 -1.38 -5.13
CA ALA A 140 -5.42 -2.32 -6.23
C ALA A 140 -5.15 -3.77 -5.76
N GLY A 141 -5.13 -4.03 -4.45
CA GLY A 141 -4.93 -5.38 -3.88
C GLY A 141 -3.47 -5.82 -3.75
N GLY A 142 -2.51 -4.91 -3.83
CA GLY A 142 -1.12 -5.19 -3.45
C GLY A 142 -0.84 -4.89 -1.97
N LEU A 143 0.05 -5.66 -1.34
CA LEU A 143 0.50 -5.48 0.03
C LEU A 143 1.72 -4.54 0.10
N LEU A 144 1.63 -3.50 0.92
CA LEU A 144 2.69 -2.57 1.25
C LEU A 144 3.26 -2.86 2.63
N THR A 145 4.55 -2.59 2.79
CA THR A 145 5.23 -2.50 4.07
C THR A 145 5.65 -1.07 4.35
N PHE A 146 5.73 -0.70 5.63
CA PHE A 146 6.22 0.61 6.09
C PHE A 146 7.51 0.42 6.90
N HIS A 147 8.01 1.50 7.50
CA HIS A 147 9.18 1.43 8.37
C HIS A 147 9.02 0.38 9.48
N ALA A 148 10.00 -0.52 9.56
CA ALA A 148 10.14 -1.48 10.64
C ALA A 148 10.90 -0.82 11.81
N TYR A 149 10.33 -0.88 13.01
CA TYR A 149 10.94 -0.35 14.23
C TYR A 149 11.26 -1.50 15.18
N CYS A 150 12.42 -1.46 15.80
CA CYS A 150 12.87 -2.46 16.76
C CYS A 150 13.73 -1.78 17.82
N ASP A 151 13.59 -2.21 19.08
CA ASP A 151 14.41 -1.71 20.19
C ASP A 151 15.75 -2.48 20.32
N GLN A 152 15.98 -3.48 19.46
CA GLN A 152 17.13 -4.38 19.49
C GLN A 152 17.75 -4.50 18.10
N ASP A 153 18.85 -3.79 17.86
CA ASP A 153 19.55 -3.80 16.57
C ASP A 153 20.02 -5.21 16.14
N THR A 154 20.25 -6.11 17.09
CA THR A 154 20.70 -7.49 16.83
C THR A 154 19.64 -8.37 16.19
N LEU A 155 18.35 -7.98 16.25
CA LEU A 155 17.24 -8.80 15.78
C LEU A 155 17.18 -8.91 14.24
N ASP A 156 17.72 -7.92 13.53
CA ASP A 156 17.55 -7.78 12.07
C ASP A 156 16.05 -7.77 11.69
N PHE A 157 15.27 -6.99 12.45
CA PHE A 157 13.82 -7.02 12.37
C PHE A 157 13.27 -6.59 11.00
N GLU A 158 13.98 -5.71 10.28
CA GLU A 158 13.61 -5.32 8.93
C GLU A 158 13.52 -6.53 7.99
N ARG A 159 14.55 -7.39 7.99
CA ARG A 159 14.54 -8.64 7.22
C ARG A 159 13.42 -9.57 7.66
N LEU A 160 13.24 -9.76 8.97
CA LEU A 160 12.19 -10.64 9.51
C LEU A 160 10.78 -10.17 9.13
N ALA A 161 10.53 -8.85 9.21
CA ALA A 161 9.26 -8.25 8.81
C ALA A 161 9.04 -8.40 7.29
N GLY A 162 10.06 -8.19 6.47
CA GLY A 162 9.99 -8.41 5.02
C GLY A 162 9.70 -9.87 4.65
N GLU A 163 10.34 -10.83 5.33
CA GLU A 163 10.05 -12.26 5.15
C GLU A 163 8.63 -12.63 5.56
N PHE A 164 8.16 -12.10 6.69
CA PHE A 164 6.80 -12.32 7.17
C PHE A 164 5.77 -11.71 6.21
N ALA A 165 6.00 -10.48 5.72
CA ALA A 165 5.13 -9.83 4.75
C ALA A 165 5.06 -10.60 3.42
N ALA A 166 6.17 -11.18 2.96
CA ALA A 166 6.19 -12.01 1.76
C ALA A 166 5.40 -13.32 1.93
N GLU A 167 5.54 -13.97 3.07
CA GLU A 167 4.75 -15.15 3.39
C GLU A 167 3.26 -14.83 3.52
N LEU A 168 2.94 -13.70 4.15
CA LEU A 168 1.57 -13.21 4.27
C LEU A 168 0.97 -12.95 2.89
N ALA A 169 1.68 -12.22 2.02
CA ALA A 169 1.24 -11.93 0.66
C ALA A 169 1.01 -13.22 -0.15
N LEU A 170 1.92 -14.20 -0.04
CA LEU A 170 1.76 -15.51 -0.68
C LEU A 170 0.47 -16.21 -0.24
N ARG A 171 0.24 -16.30 1.07
CA ARG A 171 -0.94 -17.00 1.62
C ARG A 171 -2.24 -16.28 1.29
N MET A 172 -2.19 -14.94 1.26
CA MET A 172 -3.31 -14.11 0.83
C MET A 172 -3.56 -14.14 -0.68
N ASN A 173 -2.68 -14.76 -1.48
CA ASN A 173 -2.70 -14.68 -2.94
C ASN A 173 -2.72 -13.22 -3.45
N VAL A 174 -1.87 -12.38 -2.86
CA VAL A 174 -1.63 -11.00 -3.30
C VAL A 174 -0.15 -10.78 -3.59
N ALA A 175 0.17 -9.72 -4.32
CA ALA A 175 1.55 -9.33 -4.53
C ALA A 175 2.01 -8.28 -3.52
N LEU A 176 3.27 -8.39 -3.12
CA LEU A 176 3.97 -7.28 -2.50
C LEU A 176 4.25 -6.21 -3.56
N VAL A 177 4.08 -4.96 -3.18
CA VAL A 177 4.26 -3.82 -4.08
C VAL A 177 5.14 -2.76 -3.40
N PRO A 178 5.95 -2.01 -4.15
CA PRO A 178 6.76 -0.95 -3.58
C PRO A 178 5.96 0.33 -3.33
N GLN A 179 4.80 0.48 -3.98
CA GLN A 179 3.98 1.68 -3.94
C GLN A 179 2.51 1.37 -4.28
N GLY A 180 1.62 2.27 -3.86
CA GLY A 180 0.21 2.26 -4.21
C GLY A 180 -0.61 3.13 -3.25
N THR A 181 -1.89 3.31 -3.55
CA THR A 181 -2.80 4.12 -2.70
C THR A 181 -3.46 3.23 -1.65
N VAL A 182 -3.45 3.66 -0.39
CA VAL A 182 -4.18 3.02 0.71
C VAL A 182 -5.34 3.93 1.13
N SER A 183 -6.57 3.54 0.82
CA SER A 183 -7.73 4.32 1.25
C SER A 183 -8.00 4.18 2.76
N CYS A 184 -8.56 5.24 3.35
CA CYS A 184 -9.31 5.13 4.61
C CYS A 184 -10.65 4.45 4.33
N LEU A 185 -11.07 3.54 5.21
CA LEU A 185 -12.31 2.79 5.04
C LEU A 185 -13.40 3.29 5.99
N VAL A 186 -13.20 3.03 7.29
CA VAL A 186 -14.07 3.47 8.38
C VAL A 186 -13.51 4.72 9.04
N ALA A 187 -12.19 4.77 9.20
CA ALA A 187 -11.51 5.94 9.75
C ALA A 187 -11.67 7.17 8.83
N PRO A 188 -11.74 8.39 9.39
CA PRO A 188 -11.84 9.61 8.60
C PRO A 188 -10.51 10.01 7.95
N GLU A 189 -9.39 9.64 8.58
CA GLU A 189 -8.05 9.98 8.12
C GLU A 189 -7.00 8.94 8.56
N TRP A 190 -5.88 8.94 7.86
CA TRP A 190 -4.69 8.10 8.07
C TRP A 190 -3.46 8.92 7.69
N TYR A 191 -2.41 8.81 8.50
CA TYR A 191 -1.10 9.37 8.22
C TYR A 191 -0.26 8.37 7.44
N ASP A 192 -0.02 8.66 6.16
CA ASP A 192 0.84 7.90 5.26
C ASP A 192 2.23 8.57 5.20
N ASP A 193 3.23 7.97 5.84
CA ASP A 193 4.64 8.41 5.78
C ASP A 193 5.41 7.85 4.59
N GLY A 194 4.73 7.10 3.72
CA GLY A 194 5.29 6.47 2.53
C GLY A 194 5.72 5.02 2.81
N PRO A 195 5.42 4.10 1.87
CA PRO A 195 5.83 2.71 2.01
C PRO A 195 7.35 2.56 1.89
N VAL A 196 7.87 1.52 2.53
CA VAL A 196 9.27 1.10 2.45
C VAL A 196 9.30 -0.32 1.89
N ASP A 197 10.04 -0.55 0.82
CA ASP A 197 10.15 -1.87 0.19
C ASP A 197 11.11 -2.78 0.95
N LEU A 198 10.61 -3.36 2.05
CA LEU A 198 11.38 -4.30 2.90
C LEU A 198 11.77 -5.59 2.16
N THR A 199 11.08 -5.86 1.05
CA THR A 199 11.29 -7.05 0.23
C THR A 199 12.25 -6.82 -0.93
N LYS A 200 12.67 -5.58 -1.15
CA LYS A 200 13.60 -5.15 -2.21
C LYS A 200 13.10 -5.50 -3.62
N ILE A 201 11.79 -5.65 -3.81
CA ILE A 201 11.17 -5.95 -5.11
C ILE A 201 11.54 -4.90 -6.15
N ARG A 202 11.49 -3.62 -5.78
CA ARG A 202 11.91 -2.53 -6.67
C ARG A 202 13.37 -2.68 -7.06
N ALA A 203 14.26 -2.91 -6.09
CA ALA A 203 15.68 -3.09 -6.36
C ALA A 203 15.96 -4.32 -7.23
N GLN A 204 15.18 -5.39 -7.08
CA GLN A 204 15.23 -6.56 -7.96
C GLN A 204 14.76 -6.22 -9.39
N LEU A 205 13.63 -5.53 -9.54
CA LEU A 205 13.11 -5.13 -10.85
C LEU A 205 14.04 -4.15 -11.57
N GLU A 206 14.74 -3.25 -10.85
CA GLU A 206 15.73 -2.35 -11.46
C GLU A 206 16.86 -3.11 -12.17
N GLN A 207 17.14 -4.37 -11.80
CA GLN A 207 18.15 -5.20 -12.46
C GLN A 207 17.79 -5.53 -13.91
N ILE A 208 16.50 -5.42 -14.31
CA ILE A 208 16.09 -5.65 -15.70
C ILE A 208 16.43 -4.48 -16.63
N ARG A 209 16.63 -3.27 -16.08
CA ARG A 209 16.74 -2.04 -16.88
C ARG A 209 17.83 -2.09 -17.94
N PRO A 210 19.06 -2.59 -17.67
CA PRO A 210 20.10 -2.71 -18.69
C PRO A 210 19.70 -3.61 -19.87
N PHE A 211 18.78 -4.55 -19.66
CA PHE A 211 18.34 -5.52 -20.67
C PHE A 211 17.09 -5.07 -21.44
N LEU A 212 16.31 -4.12 -20.89
CA LEU A 212 15.11 -3.59 -21.54
C LEU A 212 15.28 -3.15 -22.99
N PRO A 213 16.42 -2.59 -23.46
CA PRO A 213 16.59 -2.26 -24.87
C PRO A 213 16.62 -3.47 -25.82
N ALA A 214 16.99 -4.66 -25.34
CA ALA A 214 17.16 -5.86 -26.16
C ALA A 214 16.09 -6.94 -25.93
N LEU A 215 15.31 -6.85 -24.84
CA LEU A 215 14.30 -7.86 -24.51
C LEU A 215 13.15 -7.90 -25.53
N THR A 216 12.65 -9.09 -25.84
CA THR A 216 11.36 -9.26 -26.52
C THR A 216 10.21 -9.18 -25.51
N PRO A 217 8.96 -8.95 -25.96
CA PRO A 217 7.79 -9.03 -25.09
C PRO A 217 7.68 -10.30 -24.26
N GLU A 218 7.98 -11.47 -24.83
CA GLU A 218 7.91 -12.76 -24.14
C GLU A 218 9.04 -12.89 -23.11
N ALA A 219 10.26 -12.50 -23.49
CA ALA A 219 11.42 -12.54 -22.61
C ALA A 219 11.26 -11.60 -21.40
N LEU A 220 10.59 -10.45 -21.58
CA LEU A 220 10.32 -9.51 -20.48
C LEU A 220 9.63 -10.20 -19.29
N PHE A 221 8.55 -10.94 -19.52
CA PHE A 221 7.81 -11.57 -18.43
C PHE A 221 8.59 -12.70 -17.77
N GLU A 222 9.37 -13.42 -18.56
CA GLU A 222 10.23 -14.48 -18.04
C GLU A 222 11.35 -13.91 -17.17
N GLU A 223 12.00 -12.83 -17.59
CA GLU A 223 13.01 -12.13 -16.77
C GLU A 223 12.41 -11.55 -15.49
N VAL A 224 11.24 -10.90 -15.57
CA VAL A 224 10.53 -10.42 -14.38
C VAL A 224 10.18 -11.57 -13.45
N ARG A 225 9.74 -12.70 -13.99
CA ARG A 225 9.47 -13.91 -13.22
C ARG A 225 10.75 -14.39 -12.53
N VAL A 226 11.86 -14.56 -13.26
CA VAL A 226 13.14 -15.03 -12.71
C VAL A 226 13.62 -14.11 -11.59
N LEU A 227 13.61 -12.79 -11.80
CA LEU A 227 14.04 -11.80 -10.80
C LEU A 227 13.21 -11.83 -9.51
N LEU A 228 11.90 -12.08 -9.62
CA LEU A 228 11.00 -12.09 -8.47
C LEU A 228 10.84 -13.48 -7.82
N THR A 229 11.24 -14.55 -8.52
CA THR A 229 11.06 -15.94 -8.06
C THR A 229 12.29 -16.53 -7.40
N ASP A 230 13.30 -15.74 -7.01
CA ASP A 230 14.56 -16.16 -6.36
C ASP A 230 14.34 -17.11 -5.14
N GLY A 231 14.01 -18.36 -5.42
CA GLY A 231 13.54 -19.40 -4.49
C GLY A 231 12.05 -19.38 -4.08
N ARG A 232 11.20 -18.42 -4.52
CA ARG A 232 9.79 -18.32 -4.06
C ARG A 232 8.81 -18.47 -5.22
N ALA A 233 7.82 -19.35 -5.06
CA ALA A 233 6.82 -19.68 -6.08
C ALA A 233 5.77 -18.57 -6.27
N HIS A 234 6.21 -17.36 -6.64
CA HIS A 234 5.30 -16.26 -6.96
C HIS A 234 5.19 -16.11 -8.47
N GLY A 235 3.97 -16.22 -9.00
CA GLY A 235 3.70 -15.77 -10.36
C GLY A 235 3.96 -14.27 -10.50
N VAL A 236 4.19 -13.80 -11.72
CA VAL A 236 4.24 -12.37 -12.01
C VAL A 236 2.83 -11.80 -11.84
N HIS A 237 2.60 -11.07 -10.76
CA HIS A 237 1.35 -10.36 -10.53
C HIS A 237 1.29 -9.06 -11.35
N SER A 238 0.08 -8.66 -11.74
CA SER A 238 -0.17 -7.46 -12.53
C SER A 238 0.34 -6.17 -11.86
N THR A 239 0.41 -6.15 -10.53
CA THR A 239 0.97 -5.03 -9.75
C THR A 239 2.49 -4.93 -9.82
N HIS A 240 3.23 -6.02 -10.04
CA HIS A 240 4.67 -5.93 -10.34
C HIS A 240 4.91 -5.23 -11.68
N LEU A 241 4.01 -5.45 -12.64
CA LEU A 241 4.06 -4.78 -13.94
C LEU A 241 3.78 -3.28 -13.84
N VAL A 242 3.00 -2.84 -12.84
CA VAL A 242 2.80 -1.42 -12.55
C VAL A 242 4.13 -0.75 -12.18
N ALA A 243 4.99 -1.42 -11.41
CA ALA A 243 6.30 -0.88 -11.04
C ALA A 243 7.24 -0.70 -12.25
N LEU A 244 7.10 -1.52 -13.29
CA LEU A 244 7.87 -1.37 -14.54
C LEU A 244 7.46 -0.10 -15.31
N LEU A 245 6.24 0.41 -15.11
CA LEU A 245 5.76 1.60 -15.84
C LEU A 245 6.61 2.84 -15.56
N ASP A 246 7.29 2.90 -14.42
CA ASP A 246 8.16 4.02 -14.06
C ASP A 246 9.51 4.02 -14.80
N PHE A 247 9.84 2.95 -15.52
CA PHE A 247 11.07 2.88 -16.31
C PHE A 247 10.96 3.73 -17.57
N GLU A 248 11.89 4.68 -17.72
CA GLU A 248 11.94 5.61 -18.85
C GLU A 248 12.25 4.88 -20.16
N GLU A 249 12.94 3.74 -20.10
CA GLU A 249 13.27 2.88 -21.23
C GLU A 249 12.03 2.42 -22.00
N LEU A 250 10.87 2.29 -21.31
CA LEU A 250 9.61 1.95 -21.94
C LEU A 250 9.08 3.03 -22.89
N ASP A 251 9.52 4.29 -22.77
CA ASP A 251 9.14 5.37 -23.70
C ASP A 251 9.61 5.07 -25.14
N HIS A 252 10.65 4.25 -25.29
CA HIS A 252 11.25 3.88 -26.57
C HIS A 252 10.94 2.44 -27.01
N ARG A 253 10.12 1.71 -26.23
CA ARG A 253 9.79 0.30 -26.45
C ARG A 253 8.27 0.09 -26.55
N PRO A 254 7.61 0.60 -27.62
CA PRO A 254 6.15 0.50 -27.77
C PRO A 254 5.63 -0.94 -27.84
N ASP A 255 6.46 -1.88 -28.28
CA ASP A 255 6.18 -3.31 -28.30
C ASP A 255 6.09 -3.91 -26.90
N LEU A 256 7.05 -3.58 -26.01
CA LEU A 256 7.00 -4.00 -24.60
C LEU A 256 5.82 -3.36 -23.87
N VAL A 257 5.57 -2.08 -24.12
CA VAL A 257 4.43 -1.34 -23.55
C VAL A 257 3.11 -2.04 -23.85
N ARG A 258 2.87 -2.47 -25.10
CA ARG A 258 1.66 -3.22 -25.48
C ARG A 258 1.52 -4.50 -24.68
N ALA A 259 2.60 -5.26 -24.57
CA ALA A 259 2.59 -6.53 -23.86
C ALA A 259 2.32 -6.38 -22.36
N ILE A 260 2.83 -5.30 -21.74
CA ILE A 260 2.58 -4.94 -20.35
C ILE A 260 1.11 -4.54 -20.16
N ILE A 261 0.58 -3.65 -21.00
CA ILE A 261 -0.77 -3.09 -20.88
C ILE A 261 -1.84 -4.17 -20.82
N ASP A 262 -1.71 -5.22 -21.65
CA ASP A 262 -2.69 -6.32 -21.72
C ASP A 262 -2.76 -7.15 -20.43
N ARG A 263 -1.77 -7.00 -19.53
CA ARG A 263 -1.65 -7.72 -18.25
C ARG A 263 -1.76 -6.80 -17.02
N LEU A 264 -1.95 -5.49 -17.23
CA LEU A 264 -2.14 -4.56 -16.11
C LEU A 264 -3.52 -4.76 -15.47
N PRO A 265 -3.70 -4.35 -14.21
CA PRO A 265 -5.03 -4.13 -13.65
C PRO A 265 -5.82 -3.13 -14.51
N PRO A 266 -7.16 -3.15 -14.45
CA PRO A 266 -7.98 -2.13 -15.11
C PRO A 266 -7.49 -0.72 -14.74
N VAL A 267 -7.23 0.12 -15.75
CA VAL A 267 -6.63 1.46 -15.56
C VAL A 267 -7.32 2.29 -14.46
N PRO A 268 -8.66 2.32 -14.32
CA PRO A 268 -9.32 3.08 -13.24
C PRO A 268 -8.92 2.67 -11.82
N GLU A 269 -8.33 1.48 -11.64
CA GLU A 269 -7.89 0.93 -10.35
C GLU A 269 -6.45 1.33 -10.00
N LEU A 270 -5.68 1.87 -10.96
CA LEU A 270 -4.35 2.41 -10.71
C LEU A 270 -4.45 3.76 -10.01
N ASP A 271 -3.42 4.18 -9.27
CA ASP A 271 -3.40 5.57 -8.79
C ASP A 271 -3.28 6.56 -9.95
N LEU A 272 -3.65 7.81 -9.69
CA LEU A 272 -3.74 8.84 -10.73
C LEU A 272 -2.43 9.08 -11.46
N GLY A 273 -1.27 8.91 -10.80
CA GLY A 273 0.04 9.03 -11.43
C GLY A 273 0.24 7.93 -12.47
N HIS A 274 0.01 6.67 -12.09
CA HIS A 274 0.11 5.54 -13.01
C HIS A 274 -0.96 5.60 -14.12
N GLN A 275 -2.18 6.08 -13.86
CA GLN A 275 -3.18 6.28 -14.92
C GLN A 275 -2.68 7.25 -16.01
N ILE A 276 -2.04 8.36 -15.60
CA ILE A 276 -1.44 9.31 -16.54
C ILE A 276 -0.28 8.66 -17.30
N ARG A 277 0.58 7.92 -16.60
CA ARG A 277 1.74 7.23 -17.17
C ARG A 277 1.32 6.18 -18.22
N VAL A 278 0.38 5.30 -17.88
CA VAL A 278 -0.19 4.30 -18.79
C VAL A 278 -0.78 4.97 -20.03
N ALA A 279 -1.57 6.02 -19.86
CA ALA A 279 -2.18 6.72 -21.00
C ALA A 279 -1.13 7.32 -21.93
N ARG A 280 -0.03 7.90 -21.39
CA ARG A 280 1.08 8.38 -22.21
C ARG A 280 1.77 7.24 -22.97
N LEU A 281 2.10 6.15 -22.27
CA LEU A 281 2.73 4.97 -22.87
C LEU A 281 1.85 4.34 -23.97
N MET A 282 0.53 4.23 -23.73
CA MET A 282 -0.46 3.82 -24.74
C MET A 282 -0.39 4.71 -25.99
N GLY A 283 -0.27 6.02 -25.81
CA GLY A 283 -0.08 6.97 -26.90
C GLY A 283 1.14 6.65 -27.77
N LEU A 284 2.29 6.47 -27.13
CA LEU A 284 3.56 6.11 -27.78
C LEU A 284 3.48 4.74 -28.48
N ALA A 285 2.71 3.82 -27.90
CA ALA A 285 2.45 2.51 -28.48
C ALA A 285 1.44 2.51 -29.64
N GLY A 286 0.91 3.67 -30.06
CA GLY A 286 -0.07 3.76 -31.15
C GLY A 286 -1.52 3.43 -30.72
N LEU A 287 -1.80 3.40 -29.42
CA LEU A 287 -3.15 3.22 -28.84
C LEU A 287 -3.78 4.56 -28.45
N ALA A 288 -3.62 5.58 -29.31
CA ALA A 288 -3.98 6.96 -29.02
C ALA A 288 -5.47 7.16 -28.66
N GLY A 289 -6.39 6.37 -29.22
CA GLY A 289 -7.82 6.44 -28.89
C GLY A 289 -8.10 6.15 -27.42
N MET A 290 -7.57 5.02 -26.90
CA MET A 290 -7.71 4.61 -25.51
C MET A 290 -7.01 5.60 -24.57
N ALA A 291 -5.80 6.02 -24.93
CA ALA A 291 -5.05 7.02 -24.18
C ALA A 291 -5.85 8.33 -24.00
N ARG A 292 -6.44 8.87 -25.08
CA ARG A 292 -7.27 10.08 -25.01
C ARG A 292 -8.50 9.89 -24.13
N GLN A 293 -9.12 8.71 -24.14
CA GLN A 293 -10.27 8.41 -23.29
C GLN A 293 -9.89 8.48 -21.80
N ILE A 294 -8.77 7.86 -21.41
CA ILE A 294 -8.26 7.89 -20.04
C ILE A 294 -7.91 9.33 -19.61
N LEU A 295 -7.12 10.06 -20.40
CA LEU A 295 -6.76 11.44 -20.04
C LEU A 295 -7.99 12.35 -19.94
N SER A 296 -9.01 12.12 -20.77
CA SER A 296 -10.26 12.88 -20.72
C SER A 296 -11.07 12.60 -19.46
N SER A 297 -11.06 11.37 -18.94
CA SER A 297 -11.73 11.05 -17.67
C SER A 297 -11.00 11.69 -16.48
N LEU A 298 -9.67 11.73 -16.52
CA LEU A 298 -8.81 12.35 -15.51
C LEU A 298 -8.91 13.87 -15.48
N ALA A 299 -9.14 14.52 -16.62
CA ALA A 299 -9.31 15.97 -16.70
C ALA A 299 -10.68 16.49 -16.24
N ARG A 300 -11.62 15.60 -15.90
CA ARG A 300 -12.91 16.02 -15.34
C ARG A 300 -12.70 16.75 -14.01
N PRO A 301 -13.52 17.78 -13.67
CA PRO A 301 -13.31 18.60 -12.47
C PRO A 301 -13.16 17.80 -11.18
N ARG A 302 -13.97 16.74 -11.00
CA ARG A 302 -13.93 15.86 -9.82
C ARG A 302 -12.59 15.14 -9.66
N SER A 303 -12.05 14.59 -10.75
CA SER A 303 -10.76 13.89 -10.74
C SER A 303 -9.59 14.87 -10.60
N ARG A 304 -9.66 16.01 -11.29
CA ARG A 304 -8.63 17.07 -11.26
C ARG A 304 -8.38 17.62 -9.85
N ARG A 305 -9.43 17.72 -9.02
CA ARG A 305 -9.32 18.15 -7.61
C ARG A 305 -8.45 17.21 -6.76
N ARG A 306 -8.28 15.95 -7.17
CA ARG A 306 -7.45 14.96 -6.50
C ARG A 306 -5.99 14.97 -6.97
N LEU A 307 -5.66 15.69 -8.05
CA LEU A 307 -4.31 15.68 -8.63
C LEU A 307 -3.40 16.68 -7.92
N GLY A 308 -2.27 16.17 -7.43
CA GLY A 308 -1.17 16.99 -6.96
C GLY A 308 -0.60 17.89 -8.07
N ARG A 309 0.22 18.88 -7.70
CA ARG A 309 0.84 19.80 -8.66
C ARG A 309 1.64 19.03 -9.72
N SER A 310 2.48 18.07 -9.31
CA SER A 310 3.28 17.26 -10.23
C SER A 310 2.41 16.47 -11.22
N GLN A 311 1.40 15.75 -10.71
CA GLN A 311 0.47 14.98 -11.53
C GLN A 311 -0.30 15.85 -12.54
N ARG A 312 -0.68 17.09 -12.18
CA ARG A 312 -1.30 18.02 -13.14
C ARG A 312 -0.37 18.39 -14.30
N HIS A 313 0.93 18.57 -14.03
CA HIS A 313 1.91 18.83 -15.09
C HIS A 313 2.11 17.59 -15.97
N GLN A 314 2.19 16.40 -15.37
CA GLN A 314 2.28 15.14 -16.11
C GLN A 314 1.05 14.92 -16.99
N LEU A 315 -0.17 15.17 -16.46
CA LEU A 315 -1.42 15.09 -17.21
C LEU A 315 -1.41 16.05 -18.41
N ALA A 316 -1.04 17.31 -18.18
CA ALA A 316 -0.98 18.31 -19.25
C ALA A 316 0.04 17.92 -20.33
N ARG A 317 1.23 17.43 -19.94
CA ARG A 317 2.25 16.96 -20.88
C ARG A 317 1.74 15.78 -21.71
N ALA A 318 1.17 14.76 -21.08
CA ALA A 318 0.60 13.60 -21.78
C ALA A 318 -0.52 14.01 -22.76
N MET A 319 -1.32 15.03 -22.41
CA MET A 319 -2.33 15.59 -23.30
C MET A 319 -1.71 16.31 -24.50
N ILE A 320 -0.65 17.08 -24.31
CA ILE A 320 0.07 17.76 -25.41
C ILE A 320 0.67 16.74 -26.37
N ASP A 321 1.33 15.71 -25.84
CA ASP A 321 1.94 14.63 -26.62
C ASP A 321 0.89 13.92 -27.53
N LEU A 322 -0.39 13.92 -27.14
CA LEU A 322 -1.50 13.32 -27.89
C LEU A 322 -2.33 14.31 -28.73
N GLY A 323 -1.87 15.55 -28.87
CA GLY A 323 -2.53 16.61 -29.63
C GLY A 323 -3.76 17.22 -28.96
N MET A 324 -3.87 17.13 -27.63
CA MET A 324 -5.00 17.64 -26.83
C MET A 324 -4.70 19.00 -26.16
N SER A 325 -3.97 19.91 -26.84
CA SER A 325 -3.42 21.14 -26.25
C SER A 325 -4.46 22.04 -25.55
N HIS A 326 -5.66 22.18 -26.10
CA HIS A 326 -6.74 22.95 -25.44
C HIS A 326 -7.16 22.36 -24.09
N ARG A 327 -7.18 21.03 -23.96
CA ARG A 327 -7.50 20.34 -22.70
C ARG A 327 -6.33 20.37 -21.72
N ALA A 328 -5.09 20.38 -22.21
CA ALA A 328 -3.90 20.51 -21.37
C ALA A 328 -3.89 21.84 -20.60
N LEU A 329 -4.26 22.95 -21.26
CA LEU A 329 -4.40 24.26 -20.59
C LEU A 329 -5.45 24.21 -19.47
N ALA A 330 -6.60 23.59 -19.73
CA ALA A 330 -7.63 23.40 -18.72
C ALA A 330 -7.12 22.54 -17.54
N ALA A 331 -6.28 21.53 -17.78
CA ALA A 331 -5.71 20.72 -16.70
C ALA A 331 -4.76 21.51 -15.77
N LEU A 332 -4.09 22.54 -16.29
CA LEU A 332 -3.16 23.39 -15.54
C LEU A 332 -3.83 24.54 -14.78
N GLN A 333 -4.94 25.06 -15.29
CA GLN A 333 -5.69 26.13 -14.63
C GLN A 333 -6.10 25.68 -13.22
N LYS A 334 -5.66 26.43 -12.20
CA LYS A 334 -6.20 26.29 -10.84
C LYS A 334 -7.71 26.55 -10.93
N ASN A 335 -8.51 25.78 -10.20
CA ASN A 335 -9.86 26.25 -9.88
C ASN A 335 -9.67 27.57 -9.13
N GLN A 336 -9.87 28.70 -9.81
CA GLN A 336 -9.97 30.00 -9.14
C GLN A 336 -11.33 30.16 -8.45
N ASP A 337 -12.24 29.22 -8.71
CA ASP A 337 -13.59 29.18 -8.15
C ASP A 337 -13.62 28.25 -6.92
N GLY A 338 -13.41 28.83 -5.74
CA GLY A 338 -13.79 28.25 -4.44
C GLY A 338 -12.63 27.69 -3.59
N ASP A 339 -11.87 28.60 -2.99
CA ASP A 339 -11.47 28.51 -1.57
C ASP A 339 -12.23 29.61 -0.81
#